data_AF-A0A8T4VC68-F1
#
_entry.id   AF-A0A8T4VC68-F1
#
_cell.length_a   1.000
_cell.length_b   1.000
_cell.length_c   1.000
_cell.angle_alpha   90.00
_cell.angle_beta   90.00
_cell.angle_gamma   90.00
#
_symmetry.space_group_name_H-M   'P 1'
#
loop_
_entity.id
_entity.type
_entity.pdbx_description
1 polymer ?
#
loop_
_entity_poly.entity_id
_entity_poly.type
_entity_poly.pdbx_seq_one_letter_code
_entity_poly.pdbx_strand_id
1 'polypeptide(L)'
;MDVISIRLKEIEGLGYFSKILHENRSEFIRGLLEEGRKMKAVKLYKEKKLSLGLAAKLAGVTLSEFLDILEGQKIKLNITLDDAKEAMKNAEELL
;
A
#
# COMPACT_ATOMS: atom_id res chain seq x y z
N MET A 1 14.11 -7.18 16.85
CA MET A 1 13.66 -5.95 16.17
C MET A 1 14.86 -5.44 15.41
N ASP A 2 14.76 -5.33 14.08
CA ASP A 2 15.90 -4.94 13.25
C ASP A 2 16.07 -3.42 13.28
N VAL A 3 17.32 -2.97 13.39
CA VAL A 3 17.67 -1.54 13.47
C VAL A 3 18.32 -1.13 12.16
N ILE A 4 17.81 -0.06 11.56
CA ILE A 4 18.32 0.48 10.30
C ILE A 4 18.77 1.92 10.55
N SER A 5 20.01 2.25 10.15
CA SER A 5 20.53 3.61 10.20
C SER A 5 20.34 4.29 8.84
N ILE A 6 19.64 5.42 8.81
CA ILE A 6 19.33 6.17 7.59
C ILE A 6 19.89 7.59 7.73
N ARG A 7 20.65 8.05 6.72
CA ARG A 7 21.10 9.45 6.63
C ARG A 7 20.09 10.28 5.85
N LEU A 8 19.55 11.30 6.47
CA LEU A 8 18.56 12.22 5.88
C LEU A 8 19.16 13.62 5.79
N LYS A 9 18.99 14.30 4.65
CA LYS A 9 19.52 15.65 4.42
C LYS A 9 18.73 16.74 5.16
N GLU A 10 17.41 16.58 5.27
CA GLU A 10 16.53 17.56 5.90
C GLU A 10 15.84 16.95 7.13
N ILE A 11 16.45 17.18 8.30
CA ILE A 11 15.95 16.68 9.59
C ILE A 11 14.93 17.64 10.21
N GLU A 12 15.04 18.94 9.92
CA GLU A 12 14.24 19.99 10.55
C GLU A 12 12.74 19.83 10.30
N GLY A 13 12.35 19.45 9.06
CA GLY A 13 10.95 19.17 8.73
C GLY A 13 10.34 18.06 9.59
N LEU A 14 11.09 17.00 9.90
CA LEU A 14 10.61 15.90 10.74
C LEU A 14 10.36 16.35 12.19
N GLY A 15 11.20 17.23 12.73
CA GLY A 15 11.04 17.76 14.08
C GLY A 15 9.78 18.63 14.24
N TYR A 16 9.36 19.29 13.16
CA TYR A 16 8.11 20.06 13.14
C TYR A 16 6.87 19.15 13.18
N PHE A 17 6.85 18.10 12.35
CA PHE A 17 5.73 17.15 12.34
C PHE A 17 5.59 16.38 13.66
N SER A 18 6.70 15.94 14.28
CA SER A 18 6.67 15.27 15.59
C SER A 18 6.03 16.14 16.69
N LYS A 19 6.25 17.46 16.66
CA LYS A 19 5.62 18.39 17.62
C LYS A 19 4.12 18.56 17.39
N ILE A 20 3.69 18.60 16.13
CA ILE A 20 2.27 18.73 15.78
C ILE A 20 1.51 17.45 16.12
N LEU A 21 2.10 16.29 15.82
CA LEU A 21 1.46 14.98 15.99
C LEU A 21 1.62 14.41 17.41
N HIS A 22 2.39 15.06 18.27
CA HIS A 22 2.74 14.56 19.62
C HIS A 22 3.40 13.18 19.63
N GLU A 23 4.04 12.79 18.53
CA GLU A 23 4.74 11.51 18.37
C GLU A 23 6.25 11.69 18.54
N ASN A 24 6.92 10.65 19.03
CA ASN A 24 8.38 10.64 18.99
C ASN A 24 8.89 10.46 17.55
N ARG A 25 10.12 10.91 17.29
CA ARG A 25 10.69 10.91 15.94
C ARG A 25 10.76 9.51 15.31
N SER A 26 11.00 8.46 16.10
CA SER A 26 11.12 7.09 15.61
C SER A 26 9.77 6.49 15.24
N GLU A 27 8.72 6.81 15.97
CA GLU A 27 7.33 6.45 15.68
C GLU A 27 6.85 7.13 14.40
N PHE A 28 7.03 8.44 14.31
CA PHE A 28 6.69 9.20 13.11
C PHE A 28 7.39 8.68 11.84
N ILE A 29 8.71 8.42 11.91
CA ILE A 29 9.46 7.88 10.77
C ILE A 29 8.95 6.47 10.38
N ARG A 30 8.60 5.63 11.36
CA ARG A 30 8.04 4.29 11.06
C ARG A 30 6.69 4.42 10.35
N GLY A 31 5.81 5.31 10.81
CA GLY A 31 4.54 5.60 10.14
C GLY A 31 4.75 6.03 8.69
N LEU A 32 5.67 6.97 8.44
CA LEU A 32 6.02 7.40 7.09
C LEU A 32 6.54 6.27 6.20
N LEU A 33 7.34 5.35 6.76
CA LEU A 33 7.84 4.19 6.02
C LEU A 33 6.71 3.22 5.67
N GLU A 34 5.78 2.98 6.58
CA GLU A 34 4.61 2.13 6.34
C GLU A 34 3.68 2.72 5.28
N GLU A 35 3.36 4.01 5.37
CA GLU A 35 2.58 4.72 4.35
C GLU A 35 3.29 4.76 3.00
N GLY A 36 4.58 5.09 2.99
CA GLY A 36 5.40 5.13 1.79
C GLY A 36 5.47 3.76 1.10
N ARG A 37 5.56 2.68 1.87
CA ARG A 37 5.51 1.29 1.38
C ARG A 37 4.17 0.99 0.70
N LYS A 38 3.04 1.33 1.34
CA LYS A 38 1.68 1.17 0.76
C LYS A 38 1.54 1.96 -0.54
N MET A 39 1.91 3.24 -0.55
CA MET A 39 1.83 4.09 -1.75
C MET A 39 2.72 3.58 -2.89
N LYS A 40 3.91 3.06 -2.58
CA LYS A 40 4.81 2.49 -3.58
C LYS A 40 4.22 1.22 -4.20
N ALA A 41 3.62 0.34 -3.41
CA ALA A 41 2.93 -0.85 -3.89
C ALA A 41 1.79 -0.47 -4.85
N VAL A 42 0.95 0.49 -4.46
CA VAL A 42 -0.14 0.99 -5.30
C VAL A 42 0.38 1.55 -6.62
N LYS A 43 1.44 2.39 -6.58
CA LYS A 43 2.05 2.93 -7.80
C LYS A 43 2.52 1.83 -8.75
N LEU A 44 3.25 0.84 -8.24
CA LEU A 44 3.76 -0.26 -9.06
C LEU A 44 2.63 -1.15 -9.61
N TYR A 45 1.55 -1.35 -8.85
CA TYR A 45 0.34 -2.02 -9.33
C TYR A 45 -0.30 -1.25 -10.48
N LYS A 46 -0.49 0.07 -10.35
CA LYS A 46 -1.04 0.93 -11.42
C LYS A 46 -0.19 0.88 -12.69
N GLU A 47 1.13 0.81 -12.54
CA GLU A 47 2.08 0.66 -13.65
C GLU A 47 2.10 -0.76 -14.24
N LYS A 48 1.23 -1.67 -13.80
CA LYS A 48 1.16 -3.09 -14.19
C LYS A 48 2.46 -3.86 -13.96
N LYS A 49 3.30 -3.39 -13.03
CA LYS A 49 4.58 -4.03 -12.68
C LYS A 49 4.43 -5.12 -11.62
N LEU A 50 3.32 -5.10 -10.87
CA LEU A 50 3.01 -6.10 -9.85
C LEU A 50 1.60 -6.64 -10.08
N SER A 51 1.42 -7.94 -9.81
CA SER A 51 0.09 -8.53 -9.63
C SER A 51 -0.55 -8.00 -8.35
N LEU A 52 -1.87 -8.18 -8.22
CA LEU A 52 -2.62 -7.72 -7.04
C LEU A 52 -2.06 -8.33 -5.74
N GLY A 53 -1.84 -9.65 -5.72
CA GLY A 53 -1.31 -10.34 -4.55
C GLY A 53 0.12 -9.93 -4.21
N LEU A 54 0.98 -9.71 -5.21
CA LEU A 54 2.36 -9.26 -4.96
C LEU A 54 2.38 -7.81 -4.46
N ALA A 55 1.49 -6.97 -4.95
CA ALA A 55 1.33 -5.60 -4.47
C ALA A 55 0.82 -5.57 -3.01
N ALA A 56 -0.15 -6.40 -2.64
CA ALA A 56 -0.61 -6.55 -1.25
C ALA A 56 0.54 -6.98 -0.31
N LYS A 57 1.31 -8.01 -0.72
CA LYS A 57 2.50 -8.46 0.01
C LYS A 57 3.54 -7.35 0.15
N LEU A 58 3.77 -6.58 -0.92
CA LEU A 58 4.71 -5.45 -0.90
C LEU A 58 4.19 -4.30 -0.06
N ALA A 59 2.88 -4.07 0.04
CA ALA A 59 2.26 -3.09 0.93
C ALA A 59 2.30 -3.54 2.41
N GLY A 60 2.47 -4.85 2.66
CA GLY A 60 2.48 -5.42 4.01
C GLY A 60 1.09 -5.59 4.60
N VAL A 61 0.08 -5.79 3.75
CA VAL A 61 -1.32 -5.96 4.13
C VAL A 61 -1.89 -7.23 3.48
N THR A 62 -3.06 -7.65 3.93
CA THR A 62 -3.82 -8.73 3.29
C THR A 62 -4.32 -8.31 1.90
N LEU A 63 -4.76 -9.29 1.10
CA LEU A 63 -5.33 -9.00 -0.22
C LEU A 63 -6.59 -8.12 -0.12
N SER A 64 -7.44 -8.37 0.88
CA SER A 64 -8.68 -7.61 1.09
C SER A 64 -8.38 -6.16 1.45
N GLU A 65 -7.49 -5.93 2.42
CA GLU A 65 -7.09 -4.56 2.79
C GLU A 65 -6.44 -3.82 1.61
N PHE A 66 -5.70 -4.53 0.75
CA PHE A 66 -5.14 -3.92 -0.44
C PHE A 66 -6.22 -3.52 -1.46
N LEU A 67 -7.28 -4.32 -1.61
CA LEU A 67 -8.44 -3.96 -2.43
C LEU A 67 -9.13 -2.70 -1.88
N ASP A 68 -9.32 -2.61 -0.56
CA ASP A 68 -9.89 -1.42 0.09
C ASP A 68 -9.04 -0.16 -0.16
N ILE A 69 -7.71 -0.29 -0.13
CA ILE A 69 -6.78 0.81 -0.48
C ILE A 69 -6.97 1.25 -1.94
N LEU A 70 -7.12 0.30 -2.88
CA LEU A 70 -7.34 0.63 -4.29
C LEU A 70 -8.68 1.33 -4.50
N GLU A 71 -9.74 0.86 -3.83
CA GLU A 71 -11.07 1.46 -3.89
C GLU A 71 -11.06 2.89 -3.34
N GLY A 72 -10.47 3.12 -2.16
CA GLY A 72 -10.36 4.45 -1.56
C GLY A 72 -9.62 5.47 -2.44
N GLN A 73 -8.72 5.00 -3.31
CA GLN A 73 -8.00 5.81 -4.29
C GLN A 73 -8.62 5.80 -5.70
N LYS A 74 -9.79 5.18 -5.88
CA LYS A 74 -10.50 5.03 -7.17
C LYS A 74 -9.63 4.39 -8.26
N ILE A 75 -8.79 3.44 -7.87
CA ILE A 75 -7.92 2.71 -8.78
C ILE A 75 -8.66 1.47 -9.28
N LYS A 76 -8.82 1.39 -10.60
CA LYS A 76 -9.44 0.23 -11.23
C LYS A 76 -8.55 -0.99 -11.11
N LEU A 77 -9.17 -2.16 -10.98
CA LEU A 77 -8.47 -3.43 -11.06
C LEU A 77 -7.90 -3.63 -12.47
N ASN A 78 -6.69 -4.18 -12.52
CA ASN A 78 -6.02 -4.57 -13.76
C ASN A 78 -6.56 -5.91 -14.26
N ILE A 79 -7.87 -5.99 -14.52
CA ILE A 79 -8.56 -7.15 -15.07
C ILE A 79 -9.21 -6.82 -16.41
N THR A 80 -9.30 -7.80 -17.28
CA THR A 80 -10.04 -7.70 -18.53
C THR A 80 -11.52 -8.00 -18.33
N LEU A 81 -12.33 -7.72 -19.36
CA LEU A 81 -13.76 -8.09 -19.35
C LEU A 81 -13.94 -9.61 -19.26
N ASP A 82 -13.07 -10.37 -19.92
CA ASP A 82 -13.16 -11.82 -19.95
C ASP A 82 -12.80 -12.41 -18.58
N ASP A 83 -11.78 -11.87 -17.91
CA ASP A 83 -11.47 -12.23 -16.52
C ASP A 83 -12.67 -12.00 -15.59
N ALA A 84 -13.37 -10.88 -15.76
CA ALA A 84 -14.55 -10.54 -14.96
C ALA A 84 -15.72 -11.49 -15.23
N LYS A 85 -15.96 -11.87 -16.50
CA LYS A 85 -17.00 -12.84 -16.87
C LYS A 85 -16.69 -14.22 -16.31
N GLU A 86 -15.44 -14.65 -16.39
CA GLU A 86 -15.01 -15.95 -15.85
C GLU A 86 -15.17 -15.99 -14.33
N ALA A 87 -14.76 -14.92 -13.63
CA ALA A 87 -14.96 -14.80 -12.19
C ALA A 87 -16.45 -14.86 -11.80
N MET A 88 -17.33 -14.20 -12.57
CA MET A 88 -18.77 -14.23 -12.33
C MET A 88 -19.36 -15.63 -12.55
N LYS A 89 -18.98 -16.31 -13.64
CA LYS A 89 -19.41 -17.69 -13.91
C LYS A 89 -18.98 -18.64 -12.79
N ASN A 90 -17.74 -18.55 -12.34
CA ASN A 90 -17.23 -19.38 -11.24
C ASN A 90 -17.99 -19.12 -9.93
N ALA A 91 -18.43 -17.88 -9.70
CA ALA A 91 -19.23 -17.55 -8.52
C ALA A 91 -20.65 -18.12 -8.59
N GLU A 92 -21.27 -18.18 -9.78
CA GLU A 92 -22.58 -18.80 -9.98
C GLU A 92 -22.54 -20.32 -9.74
N GLU A 93 -21.44 -21.00 -10.08
CA GLU A 93 -21.27 -22.44 -9.82
C GLU A 93 -21.11 -22.80 -8.33
N LEU A 94 -20.86 -21.80 -7.47
CA LEU A 94 -20.70 -21.97 -6.03
C LEU A 94 -22.00 -21.76 -5.23
N LEU A 95 -23.09 -21.32 -5.88
CA LEU A 95 -24.41 -21.06 -5.28
C LEU A 95 -25.39 -22.19 -5.56
#